data_AF-A0A957JSJ8-F1
#
_entry.id   AF-A0A957JSJ8-F1
#
_cell.length_a   1.000
_cell.length_b   1.000
_cell.length_c   1.000
_cell.angle_alpha   90.00
_cell.angle_beta   90.00
_cell.angle_gamma   90.00
#
_symmetry.space_group_name_H-M   'P 1'
#
loop_
_entity.id
_entity.type
_entity.pdbx_description
1 polymer ?
#
loop_
_entity_poly.entity_id
_entity_poly.type
_entity_poly.pdbx_seq_one_letter_code
_entity_poly.pdbx_strand_id
1 'polypeptide(L)'
;MFKKNLLNLLYQSNTMLLARSFWGRHSLTVLAYHRITDPHQPGFDTFAPNVSATPADFAAQMDYVAQHFNVVSMEEVVDWLQN
;
A
#
# COMPACT_ATOMS: atom_id res chain seq x y z
N MET A 1 16.19 14.72 10.19
CA MET A 1 15.26 15.46 9.31
C MET A 1 15.32 15.08 7.82
N PHE A 2 16.21 14.16 7.39
CA PHE A 2 16.35 13.78 5.96
C PHE A 2 15.51 12.58 5.48
N LYS A 3 15.03 11.72 6.39
CA LYS A 3 14.35 10.45 6.02
C LYS A 3 12.91 10.63 5.51
N LYS A 4 12.22 11.71 5.88
CA LYS A 4 10.80 11.92 5.52
C LYS A 4 10.60 12.45 4.08
N ASN A 5 11.56 13.19 3.54
CA ASN A 5 11.44 13.79 2.19
C ASN A 5 11.64 12.78 1.06
N LEU A 6 12.46 11.75 1.25
CA LEU A 6 12.71 10.73 0.22
C LEU A 6 11.51 9.81 0.01
N LEU A 7 10.79 9.48 1.09
CA LEU A 7 9.54 8.71 1.03
C LEU A 7 8.46 9.50 0.28
N ASN A 8 8.30 10.80 0.55
CA ASN A 8 7.32 11.63 -0.16
C ASN A 8 7.61 11.79 -1.66
N LEU A 9 8.89 11.85 -2.06
CA LEU A 9 9.30 11.87 -3.48
C LEU A 9 8.99 10.55 -4.20
N LEU A 10 9.03 9.42 -3.51
CA LEU A 10 8.63 8.12 -4.07
C LEU A 10 7.11 8.01 -4.19
N TYR A 11 6.34 8.56 -3.23
CA TYR A 11 4.87 8.64 -3.32
C TYR A 11 4.37 9.53 -4.47
N GLN A 12 5.13 10.56 -4.86
CA GLN A 12 4.77 11.47 -5.95
C GLN A 12 5.34 11.07 -7.31
N SER A 13 6.10 9.98 -7.39
CA SER A 13 6.72 9.54 -8.63
C SER A 13 6.19 8.18 -9.07
N ASN A 14 5.93 8.04 -10.37
CA ASN A 14 5.53 6.79 -11.04
C ASN A 14 6.63 5.70 -11.05
N THR A 15 7.58 5.76 -10.12
CA THR A 15 8.73 4.86 -10.04
C THR A 15 8.31 3.42 -9.72
N MET A 16 7.21 3.24 -8.96
CA MET A 16 6.61 1.91 -8.74
C MET A 16 6.07 1.29 -10.04
N LEU A 17 5.52 2.10 -10.94
CA LEU A 17 5.05 1.63 -12.26
C LEU A 17 6.20 1.16 -13.15
N LEU A 18 7.36 1.84 -13.07
CA LEU A 18 8.58 1.41 -13.78
C LEU A 18 9.15 0.11 -13.19
N ALA A 19 9.13 -0.08 -11.87
CA ALA A 19 9.50 -1.37 -11.28
C ALA A 19 8.54 -2.48 -11.73
N ARG A 20 7.24 -2.18 -11.87
CA ARG A 20 6.22 -3.13 -12.31
C ARG A 20 6.42 -3.62 -13.75
N SER A 21 7.04 -2.85 -14.65
CA SER A 21 7.28 -3.31 -16.03
C SER A 21 8.18 -4.56 -16.08
N PHE A 22 8.91 -4.87 -15.00
CA PHE A 22 9.72 -6.07 -14.88
C PHE A 22 8.96 -7.30 -14.34
N TRP A 23 7.75 -7.16 -13.80
CA TRP A 23 6.99 -8.26 -13.18
C TRP A 23 6.16 -9.11 -14.15
N GLY A 24 6.35 -8.95 -15.45
CA GLY A 24 5.63 -9.72 -16.45
C GLY A 24 4.13 -9.37 -16.50
N ARG A 25 3.46 -9.84 -17.57
CA ARG A 25 2.05 -9.48 -17.83
C ARG A 25 1.05 -10.15 -16.89
N HIS A 26 1.43 -11.22 -16.20
CA HIS A 26 0.56 -11.97 -15.29
C HIS A 26 1.08 -11.85 -13.87
N SER A 27 0.85 -10.69 -13.26
CA SER A 27 1.30 -10.40 -11.90
C SER A 27 0.15 -9.89 -11.03
N LEU A 28 0.14 -10.35 -9.78
CA LEU A 28 -0.73 -9.87 -8.71
C LEU A 28 0.14 -9.18 -7.65
N THR A 29 -0.24 -7.96 -7.27
CA THR A 29 0.39 -7.24 -6.15
C THR A 29 -0.54 -7.31 -4.95
N VAL A 30 -0.03 -7.80 -3.82
CA VAL A 30 -0.78 -7.90 -2.57
C VAL A 30 -0.23 -6.90 -1.57
N LEU A 31 -1.07 -5.99 -1.09
CA LEU A 31 -0.73 -5.03 -0.05
C LEU A 31 -1.08 -5.62 1.32
N ALA A 32 -0.08 -5.86 2.16
CA ALA A 32 -0.27 -6.44 3.49
C ALA A 32 -0.23 -5.35 4.57
N TYR A 33 -1.40 -5.04 5.14
CA TYR A 33 -1.55 -4.13 6.27
C TYR A 33 -1.82 -4.89 7.56
N HIS A 34 -1.31 -4.39 8.67
CA HIS A 34 -1.62 -4.93 10.00
C HIS A 34 -2.64 -4.04 10.73
N ARG A 35 -2.27 -2.82 11.12
CA ARG A 35 -3.17 -1.86 11.78
C ARG A 35 -3.08 -0.48 11.16
N ILE A 36 -4.23 0.18 11.07
CA ILE A 36 -4.38 1.56 10.61
C ILE A 36 -4.84 2.41 11.80
N THR A 37 -3.92 3.18 12.40
CA THR A 37 -4.16 4.01 13.60
C THR A 37 -3.01 4.99 13.78
N ASP A 38 -3.17 6.02 14.61
CA ASP A 38 -2.05 6.87 15.02
C ASP A 38 -1.34 6.25 16.25
N PRO A 39 -0.06 5.81 16.15
CA PRO A 39 0.68 5.29 17.29
C PRO A 39 1.20 6.38 18.23
N HIS A 40 1.06 7.66 17.85
CA HIS A 40 1.50 8.82 18.64
C HIS A 40 0.35 9.52 19.37
N GLN A 41 -0.89 9.06 19.19
CA GLN A 41 -2.04 9.63 19.90
C GLN A 41 -1.94 9.36 21.41
N PRO A 42 -2.40 10.29 22.27
CA PRO A 42 -2.44 10.06 23.71
C PRO A 42 -3.24 8.80 24.06
N GLY A 43 -2.70 7.98 24.97
CA GLY A 43 -3.35 6.74 25.40
C GLY A 43 -3.14 5.54 24.47
N PHE A 44 -2.28 5.64 23.46
CA PHE A 44 -1.87 4.46 22.69
C PHE A 44 -0.96 3.55 23.53
N ASP A 45 -1.47 2.39 23.92
CA ASP A 45 -0.81 1.43 24.82
C ASP A 45 -0.57 0.05 24.17
N THR A 46 -0.72 -0.01 22.84
CA THR A 46 -0.58 -1.25 22.06
C THR A 46 0.77 -1.33 21.33
N PHE A 47 1.06 -2.46 20.68
CA PHE A 47 2.35 -2.69 20.02
C PHE A 47 2.53 -1.82 18.75
N ALA A 48 3.23 -0.68 18.90
CA ALA A 48 3.41 0.32 17.84
C ALA A 48 4.07 -0.19 16.54
N PRO A 49 5.04 -1.12 16.55
CA PRO A 49 5.61 -1.66 15.30
C PRO A 49 4.61 -2.41 14.41
N ASN A 50 3.44 -2.77 14.95
CA ASN A 50 2.36 -3.40 14.20
C ASN A 50 1.40 -2.40 13.54
N VAL A 51 1.69 -1.10 13.62
CA VAL A 51 0.94 -0.05 12.94
C VAL A 51 1.60 0.22 11.59
N SER A 52 0.86 -0.09 10.52
CA SER A 52 1.37 0.02 9.15
C SER A 52 1.23 1.44 8.60
N ALA A 53 0.19 2.16 9.00
CA ALA A 53 -0.09 3.52 8.54
C ALA A 53 -1.03 4.26 9.51
N THR A 54 -0.99 5.59 9.50
CA THR A 54 -2.08 6.40 10.06
C THR A 54 -3.30 6.37 9.13
N PRO A 55 -4.51 6.75 9.59
CA PRO A 55 -5.68 6.84 8.72
C PRO A 55 -5.48 7.78 7.52
N ALA A 56 -4.78 8.89 7.71
CA ALA A 56 -4.49 9.84 6.63
C ALA A 56 -3.51 9.25 5.60
N ASP A 57 -2.46 8.56 6.07
CA ASP A 57 -1.50 7.89 5.18
C ASP A 57 -2.17 6.76 4.40
N PHE A 58 -3.05 5.99 5.05
CA PHE A 58 -3.80 4.91 4.40
C PHE A 58 -4.74 5.45 3.32
N ALA A 59 -5.46 6.54 3.58
CA ALA A 59 -6.32 7.17 2.59
C ALA A 59 -5.53 7.60 1.34
N ALA A 60 -4.39 8.27 1.52
CA ALA A 60 -3.52 8.67 0.41
C ALA A 60 -2.96 7.46 -0.37
N GLN A 61 -2.64 6.37 0.32
CA GLN A 61 -2.25 5.12 -0.33
C GLN A 61 -3.40 4.51 -1.15
N MET A 62 -4.62 4.51 -0.62
CA MET A 62 -5.79 3.97 -1.34
C MET A 62 -6.16 4.83 -2.56
N ASP A 63 -6.00 6.15 -2.48
CA ASP A 63 -6.14 7.04 -3.63
C ASP A 63 -5.15 6.68 -4.74
N TYR A 64 -3.88 6.42 -4.40
CA TYR A 64 -2.88 5.96 -5.36
C TYR A 64 -3.24 4.59 -5.96
N VAL A 65 -3.69 3.64 -5.12
CA VAL A 65 -4.12 2.31 -5.57
C VAL A 65 -5.27 2.43 -6.57
N ALA A 66 -6.30 3.23 -6.26
CA ALA A 66 -7.46 3.43 -7.12
C ALA A 66 -7.10 4.08 -8.46
N GLN A 67 -6.06 4.93 -8.49
CA GLN A 67 -5.60 5.59 -9.71
C GLN A 67 -4.75 4.69 -10.62
N HIS A 68 -4.07 3.68 -10.07
CA HIS A 68 -3.01 2.95 -10.78
C HIS A 68 -3.20 1.43 -10.84
N PHE A 69 -4.13 0.86 -10.08
CA PHE A 69 -4.36 -0.58 -9.99
C PHE A 69 -5.84 -0.90 -10.20
N ASN A 70 -6.09 -2.09 -10.76
CA ASN A 70 -7.40 -2.71 -10.70
C ASN A 70 -7.48 -3.52 -9.41
N VAL A 71 -8.30 -3.09 -8.46
CA VAL A 71 -8.54 -3.84 -7.22
C VAL A 71 -9.50 -4.99 -7.55
N VAL A 72 -9.08 -6.21 -7.23
CA VAL A 72 -9.86 -7.42 -7.45
C VAL A 72 -10.21 -8.08 -6.12
N SER A 73 -11.36 -8.74 -6.10
CA SER A 73 -11.81 -9.62 -5.05
C SER A 73 -11.00 -10.93 -5.02
N MET A 74 -11.13 -11.68 -3.93
CA MET A 74 -10.49 -13.00 -3.83
C MET A 74 -11.11 -14.00 -4.79
N GLU A 75 -12.42 -13.89 -5.02
CA GLU A 75 -13.19 -14.69 -5.96
C GLU A 75 -12.65 -14.53 -7.38
N GLU A 76 -12.45 -13.29 -7.84
CA GLU A 76 -11.87 -13.02 -9.16
C GLU A 76 -10.45 -13.61 -9.32
N VAL A 77 -9.66 -13.63 -8.25
CA VAL A 77 -8.33 -14.25 -8.27
C VAL A 77 -8.44 -15.78 -8.37
N VAL A 78 -9.37 -16.41 -7.64
CA VAL A 78 -9.60 -17.86 -7.70
C VAL A 78 -10.09 -18.27 -9.09
N ASP A 79 -11.05 -17.52 -9.65
CA ASP A 79 -11.57 -17.76 -10.99
C ASP A 79 -10.45 -17.63 -12.03
N TRP A 80 -9.57 -16.63 -11.91
CA TRP A 80 -8.43 -16.46 -12.82
C TRP A 80 -7.45 -17.63 -12.76
N LEU A 81 -7.19 -18.22 -11.59
CA LEU A 81 -6.27 -19.36 -11.43
C LEU A 81 -6.81 -20.68 -11.98
N GLN A 82 -8.11 -20.79 -12.19
CA GLN A 82 -8.78 -22.00 -12.68
C GLN A 82 -8.94 -22.04 -14.20
N ASN A 83 -8.61 -20.94 -14.90
CA ASN A 83 -8.64 -20.82 -16.35
C ASN A 83 -7.24 -20.89 -16.97
#